data_AF-A0A7W1TXX3-F1
#
_entry.id   AF-A0A7W1TXX3-F1
#
_cell.length_a   1.000
_cell.length_b   1.000
_cell.length_c   1.000
_cell.angle_alpha   90.00
_cell.angle_beta   90.00
_cell.angle_gamma   90.00
#
_symmetry.space_group_name_H-M   'P 1'
#
loop_
_entity.id
_entity.type
_entity.pdbx_description
1 polymer ?
#
loop_
_entity_poly.entity_id
_entity_poly.type
_entity_poly.pdbx_seq_one_letter_code
_entity_poly.pdbx_strand_id
1 'polypeptide(L)'
;VEAERALGAATVAARLAPPDLDIWVSDGPVDAEVLARSGSVERLVIPEDALVALDRPLTLANPFLVEDADGRRVETAAVDPGLVTHFDQDDPVLGAHHLLADLAVLAYDSPGLERGVVVAPPPSWAPSADFLVTALTALATGPVVRAVTLDGLFEEVPLAIEPDGDVLVRALGPDLPLPGSGSLAAADLRLTRADVASAATLLDPNGPTVALLERLALVSAATELTVEEQAAYRAGVGQVIARELDQVGILSEGSFRLTSREAVVPLTLVNDRDTDVDVALALESDKLDFITPSGAAVTGATTMALTLSPGRTPVMVPVEARASGDFPLLITVRSPDGRLEVASTRLTVRSTFPSGVGFLLSAGAGLFLALWWARHWRTARRDRRLVPPPA
;
A
#
# COMPACT_ATOMS: atom_id res chain seq x y z
N VAL A 1 -31.22 0.69 5.29
CA VAL A 1 -29.86 0.96 4.76
C VAL A 1 -28.98 -0.28 4.70
N GLU A 2 -28.52 -0.88 5.81
CA GLU A 2 -27.56 -2.02 5.75
C GLU A 2 -28.20 -3.33 5.24
N ALA A 3 -29.43 -3.62 5.66
CA ALA A 3 -30.22 -4.72 5.11
C ALA A 3 -30.59 -4.54 3.63
N GLU A 4 -30.82 -3.30 3.19
CA GLU A 4 -31.13 -2.97 1.79
C GLU A 4 -29.87 -3.06 0.90
N ARG A 5 -28.71 -2.65 1.41
CA ARG A 5 -27.43 -2.85 0.74
C ARG A 5 -27.08 -4.33 0.60
N ALA A 6 -27.31 -5.13 1.64
CA ALA A 6 -27.10 -6.58 1.60
C ALA A 6 -28.04 -7.25 0.60
N LEU A 7 -29.33 -6.85 0.57
CA LEU A 7 -30.30 -7.34 -0.41
C LEU A 7 -29.92 -6.92 -1.84
N GLY A 8 -29.46 -5.69 -2.04
CA GLY A 8 -28.98 -5.18 -3.32
C GLY A 8 -27.77 -5.95 -3.82
N ALA A 9 -26.74 -6.13 -2.99
CA ALA A 9 -25.55 -6.91 -3.34
C ALA A 9 -25.89 -8.38 -3.64
N ALA A 10 -26.78 -9.00 -2.86
CA ALA A 10 -27.25 -10.36 -3.11
C ALA A 10 -28.07 -10.45 -4.41
N THR A 11 -28.85 -9.43 -4.74
CA THR A 11 -29.62 -9.36 -5.99
C THR A 11 -28.69 -9.21 -7.18
N VAL A 12 -27.68 -8.35 -7.09
CA VAL A 12 -26.65 -8.18 -8.13
C VAL A 12 -25.88 -9.47 -8.33
N ALA A 13 -25.38 -10.10 -7.25
CA ALA A 13 -24.64 -11.36 -7.33
C ALA A 13 -25.51 -12.53 -7.85
N ALA A 14 -26.81 -12.53 -7.60
CA ALA A 14 -27.72 -13.55 -8.10
C ALA A 14 -28.18 -13.31 -9.55
N ARG A 15 -28.01 -12.09 -10.08
CA ARG A 15 -28.49 -11.69 -11.42
C ARG A 15 -27.36 -11.47 -12.43
N LEU A 16 -26.16 -11.16 -11.97
CA LEU A 16 -24.97 -11.02 -12.80
C LEU A 16 -24.17 -12.32 -12.81
N ALA A 17 -23.66 -12.69 -13.98
CA ALA A 17 -22.70 -13.78 -14.11
C ALA A 17 -21.40 -13.44 -13.34
N PRO A 18 -20.58 -14.44 -12.96
CA PRO A 18 -19.23 -14.16 -12.48
C PRO A 18 -18.49 -13.24 -13.47
N PRO A 19 -17.63 -12.34 -12.99
CA PRO A 19 -16.89 -11.44 -13.86
C PRO A 19 -16.05 -12.28 -14.82
N ASP A 20 -16.20 -11.97 -16.10
CA ASP A 20 -15.30 -12.50 -17.13
C ASP A 20 -13.94 -11.84 -16.96
N LEU A 21 -12.89 -12.66 -16.84
CA LEU A 21 -11.51 -12.19 -16.67
C LEU A 21 -10.81 -12.02 -18.03
N ASP A 22 -11.43 -12.47 -19.11
CA ASP A 22 -10.87 -12.46 -20.47
C ASP A 22 -11.18 -11.13 -21.18
N ILE A 23 -12.31 -10.48 -20.84
CA ILE A 23 -12.72 -9.17 -21.37
C ILE A 23 -12.51 -8.07 -20.31
N TRP A 24 -11.69 -7.07 -20.64
CA TRP A 24 -11.53 -5.87 -19.83
C TRP A 24 -12.23 -4.67 -20.47
N VAL A 25 -13.21 -4.10 -19.79
CA VAL A 25 -13.78 -2.78 -20.12
C VAL A 25 -13.08 -1.73 -19.28
N SER A 26 -12.36 -0.81 -19.93
CA SER A 26 -11.64 0.25 -19.23
C SER A 26 -12.49 1.51 -19.06
N ASP A 27 -12.58 1.96 -17.82
CA ASP A 27 -13.20 3.23 -17.43
C ASP A 27 -12.16 4.35 -17.23
N GLY A 28 -10.89 4.09 -17.55
CA GLY A 28 -9.77 5.02 -17.34
C GLY A 28 -8.67 4.91 -18.41
N PRO A 29 -7.61 5.72 -18.29
CA PRO A 29 -6.51 5.70 -19.23
C PRO A 29 -5.78 4.35 -19.20
N VAL A 30 -5.58 3.76 -20.38
CA VAL A 30 -4.83 2.52 -20.58
C VAL A 30 -3.64 2.82 -21.46
N ASP A 31 -2.43 2.50 -20.95
CA ASP A 31 -1.20 2.53 -21.73
C ASP A 31 -0.71 1.09 -22.00
N ALA A 32 0.34 0.99 -22.82
CA ALA A 32 0.90 -0.29 -23.24
C ALA A 32 1.53 -1.08 -22.08
N GLU A 33 2.03 -0.41 -21.02
CA GLU A 33 2.57 -1.08 -19.84
C GLU A 33 1.47 -1.66 -18.95
N VAL A 34 0.37 -0.91 -18.76
CA VAL A 34 -0.80 -1.36 -18.00
C VAL A 34 -1.40 -2.59 -18.68
N LEU A 35 -1.52 -2.57 -20.00
CA LEU A 35 -2.02 -3.70 -20.77
C LEU A 35 -1.08 -4.92 -20.70
N ALA A 36 0.25 -4.72 -20.72
CA ALA A 36 1.21 -5.81 -20.56
C ALA A 36 1.09 -6.48 -19.17
N ARG A 37 0.90 -5.68 -18.11
CA ARG A 37 0.74 -6.19 -16.75
C ARG A 37 -0.59 -6.90 -16.49
N SER A 38 -1.61 -6.66 -17.32
CA SER A 38 -2.92 -7.27 -17.13
C SER A 38 -2.97 -8.74 -17.57
N GLY A 39 -2.06 -9.18 -18.45
CA GLY A 39 -1.62 -10.57 -18.68
C GLY A 39 -2.65 -11.63 -19.12
N SER A 40 -3.81 -11.68 -18.46
CA SER A 40 -4.93 -12.58 -18.73
C SER A 40 -6.00 -11.99 -19.63
N VAL A 41 -5.94 -10.67 -19.91
CA VAL A 41 -6.93 -9.99 -20.75
C VAL A 41 -6.66 -10.34 -22.21
N GLU A 42 -7.60 -11.03 -22.85
CA GLU A 42 -7.55 -11.38 -24.28
C GLU A 42 -8.30 -10.36 -25.16
N ARG A 43 -9.32 -9.71 -24.58
CA ARG A 43 -10.20 -8.76 -25.25
C ARG A 43 -10.32 -7.47 -24.45
N LEU A 44 -10.30 -6.33 -25.13
CA LEU A 44 -10.26 -5.00 -24.52
C LEU A 44 -11.37 -4.11 -25.08
N VAL A 45 -12.06 -3.38 -24.22
CA VAL A 45 -12.96 -2.30 -24.59
C VAL A 45 -12.43 -1.01 -23.99
N ILE A 46 -12.12 -0.02 -24.82
CA ILE A 46 -11.53 1.25 -24.39
C ILE A 46 -12.23 2.44 -25.03
N PRO A 47 -12.23 3.60 -24.38
CA PRO A 47 -12.60 4.87 -25.00
C PRO A 47 -11.75 5.18 -26.25
N GLU A 48 -12.36 5.76 -27.28
CA GLU A 48 -11.65 6.16 -28.52
C GLU A 48 -10.55 7.21 -28.28
N ASP A 49 -10.68 8.03 -27.24
CA ASP A 49 -9.67 9.04 -26.85
C ASP A 49 -8.42 8.44 -26.20
N ALA A 50 -8.46 7.18 -25.77
CA ALA A 50 -7.32 6.42 -25.31
C ALA A 50 -6.45 5.87 -26.46
N LEU A 51 -6.84 6.10 -27.72
CA LEU A 51 -6.14 5.61 -28.91
C LEU A 51 -5.53 6.76 -29.70
N VAL A 52 -4.47 6.45 -30.46
CA VAL A 52 -3.99 7.39 -31.48
C VAL A 52 -5.10 7.58 -32.53
N ALA A 53 -5.44 8.84 -32.78
CA ALA A 53 -6.50 9.22 -33.72
C ALA A 53 -6.20 8.67 -35.12
N LEU A 54 -7.19 8.05 -35.74
CA LEU A 54 -7.14 7.61 -37.13
C LEU A 54 -7.85 8.65 -38.02
N ASP A 55 -7.18 9.07 -39.09
CA ASP A 55 -7.82 9.89 -40.12
C ASP A 55 -8.59 8.97 -41.08
N ARG A 56 -9.88 8.77 -40.79
CA ARG A 56 -10.79 7.96 -41.60
C ARG A 56 -12.09 8.71 -41.87
N PRO A 57 -12.69 8.50 -43.07
CA PRO A 57 -13.93 9.18 -43.44
C PRO A 57 -15.16 8.66 -42.69
N LEU A 58 -15.11 7.45 -42.14
CA LEU A 58 -16.21 6.78 -41.45
C LEU A 58 -15.79 6.28 -40.07
N THR A 59 -16.75 6.16 -39.16
CA THR A 59 -16.57 5.58 -37.82
C THR A 59 -16.10 4.12 -37.92
N LEU A 60 -15.07 3.77 -37.16
CA LEU A 60 -14.59 2.40 -37.06
C LEU A 60 -15.55 1.56 -36.19
N ALA A 61 -16.33 0.70 -36.81
CA ALA A 61 -17.30 -0.17 -36.14
C ALA A 61 -16.92 -1.67 -36.27
N ASN A 62 -15.63 -1.96 -36.33
CA ASN A 62 -15.08 -3.31 -36.34
C ASN A 62 -14.00 -3.39 -35.24
N PRO A 63 -13.89 -4.51 -34.52
CA PRO A 63 -12.78 -4.73 -33.61
C PRO A 63 -11.44 -4.62 -34.34
N PHE A 64 -10.37 -4.26 -33.64
CA PHE A 64 -9.02 -4.10 -34.16
C PHE A 64 -8.02 -4.67 -33.16
N LEU A 65 -6.74 -4.72 -33.52
CA LEU A 65 -5.71 -5.17 -32.58
C LEU A 65 -5.02 -3.97 -31.92
N VAL A 66 -4.67 -4.11 -30.66
CA VAL A 66 -3.75 -3.20 -29.95
C VAL A 66 -2.54 -4.02 -29.51
N GLU A 67 -1.35 -3.43 -29.63
CA GLU A 67 -0.10 -4.05 -29.18
C GLU A 67 0.29 -3.51 -27.80
N ASP A 68 0.58 -4.40 -26.85
CA ASP A 68 1.10 -4.04 -25.54
C ASP A 68 2.63 -3.83 -25.54
N ALA A 69 3.19 -3.44 -24.40
CA ALA A 69 4.63 -3.17 -24.28
C ALA A 69 5.52 -4.40 -24.50
N ASP A 70 4.96 -5.61 -24.36
CA ASP A 70 5.65 -6.89 -24.58
C ASP A 70 5.47 -7.40 -26.02
N GLY A 71 4.77 -6.66 -26.89
CA GLY A 71 4.50 -7.01 -28.28
C GLY A 71 3.34 -8.00 -28.47
N ARG A 72 2.56 -8.26 -27.42
CA ARG A 72 1.36 -9.11 -27.49
C ARG A 72 0.21 -8.29 -28.06
N ARG A 73 -0.53 -8.90 -28.99
CA ARG A 73 -1.70 -8.30 -29.63
C ARG A 73 -2.98 -8.71 -28.91
N VAL A 74 -3.78 -7.72 -28.54
CA VAL A 74 -5.05 -7.88 -27.83
C VAL A 74 -6.17 -7.39 -28.73
N GLU A 75 -7.22 -8.19 -28.85
CA GLU A 75 -8.39 -7.82 -29.63
C GLU A 75 -9.16 -6.70 -28.90
N THR A 76 -9.46 -5.62 -29.60
CA THR A 76 -9.92 -4.37 -28.99
C THR A 76 -11.11 -3.79 -29.74
N ALA A 77 -12.12 -3.33 -29.01
CA ALA A 77 -13.22 -2.53 -29.52
C ALA A 77 -13.21 -1.15 -28.87
N ALA A 78 -13.50 -0.11 -29.64
CA ALA A 78 -13.60 1.26 -29.13
C ALA A 78 -15.05 1.59 -28.73
N VAL A 79 -15.21 2.31 -27.62
CA VAL A 79 -16.49 2.94 -27.26
C VAL A 79 -16.65 4.21 -28.10
N ASP A 80 -17.77 4.32 -28.81
CA ASP A 80 -18.05 5.47 -29.66
C ASP A 80 -18.34 6.73 -28.80
N PRO A 81 -17.50 7.77 -28.87
CA PRO A 81 -17.64 8.95 -28.01
C PRO A 81 -18.87 9.78 -28.37
N GLY A 82 -19.36 9.72 -29.61
CA GLY A 82 -20.59 10.40 -30.03
C GLY A 82 -21.82 9.78 -29.36
N LEU A 83 -21.88 8.45 -29.29
CA LEU A 83 -22.98 7.74 -28.62
C LEU A 83 -23.01 7.96 -27.11
N VAL A 84 -21.84 8.08 -26.48
CA VAL A 84 -21.70 8.37 -25.03
C VAL A 84 -22.36 9.70 -24.65
N THR A 85 -22.37 10.70 -25.54
CA THR A 85 -22.96 12.02 -25.25
C THR A 85 -24.46 11.98 -24.96
N HIS A 86 -25.17 10.95 -25.44
CA HIS A 86 -26.63 10.83 -25.25
C HIS A 86 -27.03 10.42 -23.83
N PHE A 87 -26.08 9.96 -23.01
CA PHE A 87 -26.32 9.63 -21.60
C PHE A 87 -26.42 10.86 -20.69
N ASP A 88 -25.87 12.00 -21.11
CA ASP A 88 -25.79 13.24 -20.31
C ASP A 88 -26.85 14.29 -20.71
N GLN A 89 -27.90 13.87 -21.43
CA GLN A 89 -28.98 14.78 -21.83
C GLN A 89 -29.98 15.04 -20.67
N ASP A 90 -30.46 16.28 -20.57
CA ASP A 90 -31.43 16.70 -19.53
C ASP A 90 -32.74 15.89 -19.57
N ASP A 91 -33.20 15.51 -20.76
CA ASP A 91 -34.38 14.65 -20.95
C ASP A 91 -33.92 13.20 -21.25
N PRO A 92 -34.10 12.26 -20.30
CA PRO A 92 -33.63 10.89 -20.47
C PRO A 92 -34.34 10.12 -21.59
N VAL A 93 -35.60 10.44 -21.90
CA VAL A 93 -36.33 9.78 -22.99
C VAL A 93 -35.83 10.31 -24.33
N LEU A 94 -35.55 11.61 -24.43
CA LEU A 94 -34.96 12.21 -25.62
C LEU A 94 -33.56 11.65 -25.89
N GLY A 95 -32.70 11.57 -24.86
CA GLY A 95 -31.38 10.98 -24.96
C GLY A 95 -31.42 9.55 -25.47
N ALA A 96 -32.34 8.72 -24.98
CA ALA A 96 -32.52 7.36 -25.46
C ALA A 96 -32.92 7.31 -26.96
N HIS A 97 -33.81 8.19 -27.42
CA HIS A 97 -34.18 8.25 -28.84
C HIS A 97 -33.04 8.75 -29.73
N HIS A 98 -32.25 9.72 -29.26
CA HIS A 98 -31.06 10.19 -29.98
C HIS A 98 -30.00 9.09 -30.09
N LEU A 99 -29.74 8.35 -29.02
CA LEU A 99 -28.86 7.17 -29.06
C LEU A 99 -29.30 6.16 -30.11
N LEU A 100 -30.60 5.82 -30.13
CA LEU A 100 -31.16 4.87 -31.10
C LEU A 100 -31.10 5.39 -32.55
N ALA A 101 -31.33 6.69 -32.74
CA ALA A 101 -31.24 7.33 -34.04
C ALA A 101 -29.81 7.29 -34.58
N ASP A 102 -28.81 7.60 -33.76
CA ASP A 102 -27.40 7.57 -34.17
C ASP A 102 -26.91 6.14 -34.42
N LEU A 103 -27.37 5.16 -33.62
CA LEU A 103 -27.14 3.74 -33.92
C LEU A 103 -27.72 3.33 -35.28
N ALA A 104 -28.90 3.85 -35.65
CA ALA A 104 -29.48 3.61 -36.96
C ALA A 104 -28.64 4.26 -38.08
N VAL A 105 -28.15 5.49 -37.87
CA VAL A 105 -27.25 6.17 -38.81
C VAL A 105 -26.00 5.32 -39.03
N LEU A 106 -25.35 4.88 -37.96
CA LEU A 106 -24.17 4.01 -38.03
C LEU A 106 -24.49 2.72 -38.79
N ALA A 107 -25.63 2.07 -38.53
CA ALA A 107 -26.05 0.86 -39.25
C ALA A 107 -26.22 1.09 -40.75
N TYR A 108 -26.73 2.25 -41.17
CA TYR A 108 -26.96 2.58 -42.59
C TYR A 108 -25.74 3.17 -43.32
N ASP A 109 -24.68 3.55 -42.60
CA ASP A 109 -23.48 4.18 -43.16
C ASP A 109 -22.65 3.25 -44.08
N SER A 110 -22.73 1.93 -43.88
CA SER A 110 -22.10 0.92 -44.76
C SER A 110 -22.94 -0.36 -44.79
N PRO A 111 -24.02 -0.40 -45.58
CA PRO A 111 -24.94 -1.54 -45.60
C PRO A 111 -24.26 -2.76 -46.24
N GLY A 112 -24.39 -3.92 -45.59
CA GLY A 112 -23.86 -5.20 -46.07
C GLY A 112 -22.50 -5.60 -45.49
N LEU A 113 -21.88 -4.76 -44.66
CA LEU A 113 -20.74 -5.13 -43.82
C LEU A 113 -21.22 -5.48 -42.42
N GLU A 114 -20.73 -6.61 -41.88
CA GLU A 114 -20.90 -6.96 -40.47
C GLU A 114 -20.07 -6.01 -39.61
N ARG A 115 -20.76 -5.27 -38.75
CA ARG A 115 -20.21 -4.21 -37.91
C ARG A 115 -20.82 -4.29 -36.52
N GLY A 116 -20.03 -3.94 -35.51
CA GLY A 116 -20.41 -3.91 -34.11
C GLY A 116 -20.01 -2.58 -33.50
N VAL A 117 -20.91 -2.02 -32.68
CA VAL A 117 -20.64 -0.79 -31.94
C VAL A 117 -20.82 -1.09 -30.47
N VAL A 118 -19.85 -0.68 -29.66
CA VAL A 118 -19.92 -0.78 -28.21
C VAL A 118 -20.41 0.55 -27.65
N VAL A 119 -21.44 0.48 -26.81
CA VAL A 119 -21.98 1.63 -26.09
C VAL A 119 -21.78 1.37 -24.61
N ALA A 120 -21.04 2.25 -23.94
CA ALA A 120 -20.84 2.22 -22.50
C ALA A 120 -21.30 3.54 -21.88
N PRO A 121 -22.07 3.53 -20.77
CA PRO A 121 -22.37 4.76 -20.06
C PRO A 121 -21.09 5.37 -19.47
N PRO A 122 -20.95 6.70 -19.42
CA PRO A 122 -19.80 7.31 -18.78
C PRO A 122 -19.79 7.04 -17.27
N PRO A 123 -18.61 6.96 -16.60
CA PRO A 123 -18.52 6.63 -15.17
C PRO A 123 -19.31 7.57 -14.24
N SER A 124 -19.53 8.82 -14.66
CA SER A 124 -20.29 9.83 -13.92
C SER A 124 -21.81 9.72 -14.09
N TRP A 125 -22.29 8.81 -14.94
CA TRP A 125 -23.71 8.71 -15.27
C TRP A 125 -24.54 8.13 -14.13
N ALA A 126 -25.58 8.85 -13.74
CA ALA A 126 -26.60 8.35 -12.81
C ALA A 126 -27.70 7.62 -13.61
N PRO A 127 -27.93 6.30 -13.41
CA PRO A 127 -28.90 5.56 -14.20
C PRO A 127 -30.33 6.09 -14.09
N SER A 128 -30.98 6.33 -15.23
CA SER A 128 -32.39 6.71 -15.33
C SER A 128 -33.25 5.52 -15.78
N ALA A 129 -34.31 5.23 -15.02
CA ALA A 129 -35.26 4.17 -15.39
C ALA A 129 -35.94 4.45 -16.73
N ASP A 130 -36.32 5.70 -17.00
CA ASP A 130 -37.00 6.08 -18.24
C ASP A 130 -36.09 5.95 -19.47
N PHE A 131 -34.82 6.33 -19.34
CA PHE A 131 -33.81 6.12 -20.39
C PHE A 131 -33.64 4.62 -20.68
N LEU A 132 -33.40 3.82 -19.64
CA LEU A 132 -33.13 2.39 -19.76
C LEU A 132 -34.33 1.64 -20.35
N VAL A 133 -35.55 1.90 -19.87
CA VAL A 133 -36.76 1.27 -20.41
C VAL A 133 -36.95 1.64 -21.88
N THR A 134 -36.77 2.91 -22.24
CA THR A 134 -36.92 3.38 -23.63
C THR A 134 -35.88 2.74 -24.55
N ALA A 135 -34.59 2.83 -24.21
CA ALA A 135 -33.49 2.30 -25.01
C ALA A 135 -33.55 0.78 -25.13
N LEU A 136 -33.70 0.05 -24.02
CA LEU A 136 -33.68 -1.41 -24.02
C LEU A 136 -34.92 -2.01 -24.70
N THR A 137 -36.10 -1.38 -24.56
CA THR A 137 -37.30 -1.84 -25.27
C THR A 137 -37.15 -1.69 -26.78
N ALA A 138 -36.59 -0.56 -27.24
CA ALA A 138 -36.34 -0.33 -28.65
C ALA A 138 -35.26 -1.27 -29.21
N LEU A 139 -34.18 -1.52 -28.47
CA LEU A 139 -33.14 -2.48 -28.88
C LEU A 139 -33.65 -3.93 -28.92
N ALA A 140 -34.59 -4.29 -28.05
CA ALA A 140 -35.16 -5.64 -28.02
C ALA A 140 -36.17 -5.91 -29.16
N THR A 141 -36.80 -4.86 -29.70
CA THR A 141 -37.90 -4.98 -30.67
C THR A 141 -37.59 -4.41 -32.05
N GLY A 142 -36.56 -3.56 -32.14
CA GLY A 142 -36.17 -2.85 -33.34
C GLY A 142 -35.48 -3.75 -34.37
N PRO A 143 -35.71 -3.53 -35.69
CA PRO A 143 -35.11 -4.34 -36.76
C PRO A 143 -33.74 -3.82 -37.24
N VAL A 144 -33.30 -2.65 -36.78
CA VAL A 144 -32.15 -1.92 -37.36
C VAL A 144 -30.82 -2.39 -36.79
N VAL A 145 -30.78 -2.64 -35.48
CA VAL A 145 -29.59 -3.13 -34.76
C VAL A 145 -29.98 -4.33 -33.91
N ARG A 146 -29.02 -5.21 -33.65
CA ARG A 146 -29.20 -6.39 -32.80
C ARG A 146 -28.29 -6.24 -31.59
N ALA A 147 -28.87 -6.29 -30.39
CA ALA A 147 -28.10 -6.33 -29.16
C ALA A 147 -27.42 -7.70 -29.01
N VAL A 148 -26.12 -7.69 -28.73
CA VAL A 148 -25.27 -8.88 -28.51
C VAL A 148 -24.45 -8.69 -27.23
N THR A 149 -23.90 -9.78 -26.68
CA THR A 149 -22.89 -9.69 -25.63
C THR A 149 -21.56 -9.21 -26.22
N LEU A 150 -20.63 -8.78 -25.35
CA LEU A 150 -19.27 -8.43 -25.81
C LEU A 150 -18.57 -9.65 -26.43
N ASP A 151 -18.72 -10.85 -25.87
CA ASP A 151 -18.25 -12.09 -26.51
C ASP A 151 -18.79 -12.26 -27.92
N GLY A 152 -20.11 -12.09 -28.09
CA GLY A 152 -20.75 -12.20 -29.40
C GLY A 152 -20.24 -11.14 -30.37
N LEU A 153 -19.93 -9.94 -29.90
CA LEU A 153 -19.34 -8.90 -30.76
C LEU A 153 -17.94 -9.31 -31.26
N PHE A 154 -17.06 -9.78 -30.38
CA PHE A 154 -15.70 -10.21 -30.77
C PHE A 154 -15.70 -11.52 -31.59
N GLU A 155 -16.69 -12.39 -31.40
CA GLU A 155 -16.80 -13.64 -32.16
C GLU A 155 -17.48 -13.49 -33.52
N GLU A 156 -18.51 -12.64 -33.62
CA GLU A 156 -19.33 -12.49 -34.83
C GLU A 156 -18.84 -11.37 -35.75
N VAL A 157 -18.19 -10.32 -35.24
CA VAL A 157 -17.77 -9.17 -36.05
C VAL A 157 -16.32 -9.35 -36.50
N PRO A 158 -16.02 -9.32 -37.81
CA PRO A 158 -14.66 -9.48 -38.28
C PRO A 158 -13.78 -8.30 -37.87
N LEU A 159 -12.50 -8.59 -37.65
CA LEU A 159 -11.47 -7.58 -37.41
C LEU A 159 -11.38 -6.58 -38.57
N ALA A 160 -11.11 -5.32 -38.22
CA ALA A 160 -10.87 -4.25 -39.15
C ALA A 160 -9.62 -4.55 -39.98
N ILE A 161 -9.73 -4.38 -41.29
CA ILE A 161 -8.65 -4.63 -42.25
C ILE A 161 -8.18 -3.28 -42.82
N GLU A 162 -6.87 -3.13 -42.97
CA GLU A 162 -6.25 -2.00 -43.66
C GLU A 162 -6.38 -2.13 -45.19
N PRO A 163 -6.22 -1.03 -45.96
CA PRO A 163 -6.35 -1.07 -47.42
C PRO A 163 -5.40 -2.05 -48.13
N ASP A 164 -4.29 -2.43 -47.50
CA ASP A 164 -3.31 -3.40 -47.99
C ASP A 164 -3.68 -4.86 -47.71
N GLY A 165 -4.72 -5.11 -46.90
CA GLY A 165 -5.23 -6.43 -46.56
C GLY A 165 -4.76 -6.97 -45.20
N ASP A 166 -3.92 -6.24 -44.47
CA ASP A 166 -3.50 -6.61 -43.13
C ASP A 166 -4.53 -6.23 -42.08
N VAL A 167 -4.51 -6.90 -40.92
CA VAL A 167 -5.37 -6.54 -39.80
C VAL A 167 -4.91 -5.21 -39.21
N LEU A 168 -5.85 -4.27 -39.01
CA LEU A 168 -5.60 -2.98 -38.40
C LEU A 168 -5.05 -3.15 -36.99
N VAL A 169 -3.83 -2.63 -36.77
CA VAL A 169 -3.22 -2.52 -35.45
C VAL A 169 -3.19 -1.05 -35.04
N ARG A 170 -3.85 -0.71 -33.94
CA ARG A 170 -3.86 0.65 -33.38
C ARG A 170 -2.90 0.75 -32.21
N ALA A 171 -2.24 1.90 -32.10
CA ALA A 171 -1.46 2.25 -30.93
C ALA A 171 -2.35 2.91 -29.87
N LEU A 172 -2.12 2.58 -28.60
CA LEU A 172 -2.63 3.35 -27.47
C LEU A 172 -2.05 4.77 -27.57
N GLY A 173 -2.89 5.76 -27.25
CA GLY A 173 -2.52 7.17 -27.24
C GLY A 173 -1.28 7.39 -26.36
N PRO A 174 -0.45 8.40 -26.67
CA PRO A 174 0.75 8.67 -25.89
C PRO A 174 0.37 8.83 -24.42
N ASP A 175 1.12 8.21 -23.51
CA ASP A 175 1.01 8.31 -22.05
C ASP A 175 0.42 9.67 -21.66
N LEU A 176 -0.90 9.77 -21.57
CA LEU A 176 -1.51 10.99 -21.09
C LEU A 176 -1.02 11.02 -19.65
N PRO A 177 -0.16 11.99 -19.27
CA PRO A 177 0.35 12.02 -17.92
C PRO A 177 -0.88 12.04 -17.05
N LEU A 178 -1.10 10.97 -16.27
CA LEU A 178 -2.13 10.92 -15.26
C LEU A 178 -2.03 12.28 -14.57
N PRO A 179 -3.04 13.17 -14.71
CA PRO A 179 -2.93 14.52 -14.15
C PRO A 179 -2.50 14.32 -12.71
N GLY A 180 -1.42 14.99 -12.26
CA GLY A 180 -0.53 14.53 -11.16
C GLY A 180 -1.19 13.94 -9.90
N SER A 181 -2.46 14.25 -9.67
CA SER A 181 -3.41 13.54 -8.81
C SER A 181 -3.48 12.00 -9.00
N GLY A 182 -3.41 11.45 -10.22
CA GLY A 182 -3.56 10.02 -10.49
C GLY A 182 -2.36 9.18 -10.05
N SER A 183 -1.13 9.68 -10.26
CA SER A 183 0.09 9.05 -9.75
C SER A 183 0.15 9.07 -8.22
N LEU A 184 -0.25 10.20 -7.61
CA LEU A 184 -0.37 10.33 -6.15
C LEU A 184 -1.44 9.38 -5.59
N ALA A 185 -2.61 9.29 -6.23
CA ALA A 185 -3.67 8.38 -5.83
C ALA A 185 -3.22 6.90 -5.89
N ALA A 186 -2.48 6.51 -6.94
CA ALA A 186 -1.93 5.16 -7.05
C ALA A 186 -0.88 4.86 -5.97
N ALA A 187 -0.03 5.83 -5.63
CA ALA A 187 0.94 5.71 -4.53
C ALA A 187 0.23 5.57 -3.18
N ASP A 188 -0.78 6.41 -2.91
CA ASP A 188 -1.58 6.38 -1.69
C ASP A 188 -2.34 5.06 -1.53
N LEU A 189 -2.87 4.51 -2.62
CA LEU A 189 -3.51 3.19 -2.61
C LEU A 189 -2.53 2.06 -2.33
N ARG A 190 -1.32 2.11 -2.90
CA ARG A 190 -0.26 1.12 -2.59
C ARG A 190 0.13 1.18 -1.12
N LEU A 191 0.27 2.38 -0.56
CA LEU A 191 0.53 2.56 0.86
C LEU A 191 -0.63 1.99 1.69
N THR A 192 -1.88 2.37 1.39
CA THR A 192 -3.06 1.87 2.10
C THR A 192 -3.13 0.35 2.08
N ARG A 193 -2.94 -0.29 0.92
CA ARG A 193 -2.92 -1.77 0.81
C ARG A 193 -1.77 -2.39 1.59
N ALA A 194 -0.59 -1.79 1.56
CA ALA A 194 0.53 -2.27 2.34
C ALA A 194 0.29 -2.11 3.86
N ASP A 195 -0.47 -1.10 4.31
CA ASP A 195 -0.83 -0.93 5.73
C ASP A 195 -1.81 -2.03 6.14
N VAL A 196 -2.80 -2.33 5.30
CA VAL A 196 -3.74 -3.43 5.51
C VAL A 196 -3.02 -4.78 5.55
N ALA A 197 -2.10 -5.04 4.61
CA ALA A 197 -1.32 -6.26 4.58
C ALA A 197 -0.44 -6.42 5.83
N SER A 198 0.18 -5.33 6.29
CA SER A 198 0.96 -5.33 7.53
C SER A 198 0.07 -5.56 8.75
N ALA A 199 -1.11 -4.92 8.82
CA ALA A 199 -2.08 -5.15 9.88
C ALA A 199 -2.58 -6.60 9.91
N ALA A 200 -2.76 -7.24 8.75
CA ALA A 200 -3.13 -8.64 8.65
C ALA A 200 -2.07 -9.61 9.21
N THR A 201 -0.81 -9.17 9.38
CA THR A 201 0.22 -9.99 10.08
C THR A 201 0.08 -9.98 11.59
N LEU A 202 -0.61 -8.99 12.16
CA LEU A 202 -0.90 -8.86 13.59
C LEU A 202 -2.28 -9.42 13.96
N LEU A 203 -3.19 -9.42 12.99
CA LEU A 203 -4.58 -9.84 13.12
C LEU A 203 -4.77 -11.25 12.55
N ASP A 204 -5.96 -11.83 12.71
CA ASP A 204 -6.35 -13.01 11.94
C ASP A 204 -6.53 -12.61 10.45
N PRO A 205 -5.70 -13.12 9.52
CA PRO A 205 -5.78 -12.78 8.11
C PRO A 205 -7.15 -13.12 7.48
N ASN A 206 -7.86 -14.10 8.03
CA ASN A 206 -9.19 -14.51 7.56
C ASN A 206 -10.32 -13.94 8.44
N GLY A 207 -9.97 -13.07 9.39
CA GLY A 207 -10.90 -12.47 10.33
C GLY A 207 -11.76 -11.38 9.69
N PRO A 208 -12.92 -11.06 10.30
CA PRO A 208 -13.84 -10.05 9.77
C PRO A 208 -13.22 -8.64 9.70
N THR A 209 -12.27 -8.32 10.58
CA THR A 209 -11.59 -7.01 10.59
C THR A 209 -10.68 -6.83 9.38
N VAL A 210 -9.89 -7.85 9.01
CA VAL A 210 -9.02 -7.79 7.82
C VAL A 210 -9.89 -7.70 6.56
N ALA A 211 -10.94 -8.51 6.46
CA ALA A 211 -11.89 -8.43 5.34
C ALA A 211 -12.54 -7.04 5.21
N LEU A 212 -12.86 -6.38 6.33
CA LEU A 212 -13.35 -5.00 6.34
C LEU A 212 -12.29 -4.01 5.84
N LEU A 213 -11.05 -4.11 6.33
CA LEU A 213 -9.94 -3.25 5.92
C LEU A 213 -9.63 -3.38 4.43
N GLU A 214 -9.59 -4.59 3.90
CA GLU A 214 -9.42 -4.87 2.47
C GLU A 214 -10.55 -4.26 1.65
N ARG A 215 -11.80 -4.42 2.10
CA ARG A 215 -12.96 -3.82 1.43
C ARG A 215 -12.88 -2.30 1.43
N LEU A 216 -12.54 -1.67 2.54
CA LEU A 216 -12.38 -0.22 2.64
C LEU A 216 -11.24 0.27 1.74
N ALA A 217 -10.12 -0.46 1.69
CA ALA A 217 -9.00 -0.14 0.78
C ALA A 217 -9.41 -0.25 -0.69
N LEU A 218 -10.20 -1.27 -1.07
CA LEU A 218 -10.76 -1.40 -2.42
C LEU A 218 -11.72 -0.26 -2.76
N VAL A 219 -12.68 0.04 -1.87
CA VAL A 219 -13.63 1.14 -2.07
C VAL A 219 -12.91 2.48 -2.18
N SER A 220 -11.81 2.69 -1.43
CA SER A 220 -11.04 3.93 -1.51
C SER A 220 -10.37 4.19 -2.86
N ALA A 221 -10.34 3.18 -3.74
CA ALA A 221 -9.82 3.24 -5.11
C ALA A 221 -10.91 3.45 -6.18
N ALA A 222 -12.19 3.47 -5.77
CA ALA A 222 -13.31 3.57 -6.69
C ALA A 222 -13.26 4.91 -7.45
N THR A 223 -13.36 4.84 -8.78
CA THR A 223 -13.28 5.99 -9.69
C THR A 223 -14.53 6.87 -9.61
N GLU A 224 -15.63 6.34 -9.10
CA GLU A 224 -16.91 7.03 -8.91
C GLU A 224 -16.90 7.95 -7.68
N LEU A 225 -15.92 7.80 -6.78
CA LEU A 225 -15.79 8.62 -5.58
C LEU A 225 -15.06 9.93 -5.85
N THR A 226 -15.45 11.00 -5.16
CA THR A 226 -14.67 12.24 -5.17
C THR A 226 -13.34 12.07 -4.43
N VAL A 227 -12.37 12.97 -4.67
CA VAL A 227 -11.07 12.94 -3.99
C VAL A 227 -11.22 13.00 -2.47
N GLU A 228 -12.19 13.79 -1.97
CA GLU A 228 -12.50 13.92 -0.55
C GLU A 228 -13.09 12.62 0.02
N GLU A 229 -13.98 11.96 -0.72
CA GLU A 229 -14.57 10.67 -0.31
C GLU A 229 -13.51 9.57 -0.27
N GLN A 230 -12.67 9.48 -1.30
CA GLN A 230 -11.55 8.54 -1.34
C GLN A 230 -10.60 8.76 -0.15
N ALA A 231 -10.28 10.02 0.18
CA ALA A 231 -9.45 10.35 1.33
C ALA A 231 -10.14 9.98 2.66
N ALA A 232 -11.45 10.15 2.77
CA ALA A 232 -12.22 9.75 3.96
C ALA A 232 -12.21 8.23 4.16
N TYR A 233 -12.36 7.44 3.10
CA TYR A 233 -12.23 5.98 3.18
C TYR A 233 -10.83 5.53 3.60
N ARG A 234 -9.77 6.14 3.05
CA ARG A 234 -8.38 5.87 3.48
C ARG A 234 -8.15 6.24 4.95
N ALA A 235 -8.66 7.38 5.39
CA ALA A 235 -8.59 7.76 6.80
C ALA A 235 -9.34 6.76 7.70
N GLY A 236 -10.48 6.22 7.24
CA GLY A 236 -11.21 5.15 7.90
C GLY A 236 -10.38 3.88 8.09
N VAL A 237 -9.63 3.45 7.06
CA VAL A 237 -8.67 2.33 7.16
C VAL A 237 -7.66 2.59 8.28
N GLY A 238 -7.02 3.76 8.27
CA GLY A 238 -6.05 4.15 9.30
C GLY A 238 -6.64 4.17 10.72
N GLN A 239 -7.87 4.65 10.88
CA GLN A 239 -8.55 4.67 12.18
C GLN A 239 -8.90 3.27 12.70
N VAL A 240 -9.30 2.36 11.81
CA VAL A 240 -9.56 0.96 12.20
C VAL A 240 -8.25 0.29 12.60
N ILE A 241 -7.19 0.43 11.80
CA ILE A 241 -5.85 -0.11 12.15
C ILE A 241 -5.39 0.43 13.51
N ALA A 242 -5.41 1.75 13.72
CA ALA A 242 -4.98 2.35 14.99
C ALA A 242 -5.74 1.79 16.21
N ARG A 243 -7.07 1.63 16.10
CA ARG A 243 -7.90 1.05 17.17
C ARG A 243 -7.51 -0.40 17.48
N GLU A 244 -7.11 -1.17 16.47
CA GLU A 244 -6.63 -2.53 16.67
C GLU A 244 -5.24 -2.56 17.32
N LEU A 245 -4.34 -1.67 16.88
CA LEU A 245 -2.99 -1.58 17.44
C LEU A 245 -2.99 -1.11 18.90
N ASP A 246 -3.90 -0.22 19.29
CA ASP A 246 -4.05 0.28 20.68
C ASP A 246 -4.36 -0.84 21.70
N GLN A 247 -4.77 -2.04 21.25
CA GLN A 247 -4.98 -3.20 22.13
C GLN A 247 -3.68 -3.92 22.48
N VAL A 248 -2.54 -3.52 21.90
CA VAL A 248 -1.21 -4.06 22.23
C VAL A 248 -0.35 -2.91 22.74
N GLY A 249 0.21 -3.06 23.93
CA GLY A 249 0.89 -1.96 24.62
C GLY A 249 2.14 -2.37 25.38
N ILE A 250 2.83 -1.36 25.90
CA ILE A 250 4.01 -1.51 26.75
C ILE A 250 3.70 -0.89 28.11
N LEU A 251 3.75 -1.66 29.19
CA LEU A 251 3.47 -1.20 30.56
C LEU A 251 4.73 -0.72 31.30
N SER A 252 5.91 -0.85 30.69
CA SER A 252 7.19 -0.46 31.28
C SER A 252 7.50 1.01 31.05
N GLU A 253 7.21 1.84 32.05
CA GLU A 253 7.49 3.27 32.04
C GLU A 253 8.45 3.68 33.17
N GLY A 254 9.10 4.84 33.03
CA GLY A 254 9.89 5.46 34.09
C GLY A 254 11.39 5.15 34.02
N SER A 255 11.99 4.79 35.15
CA SER A 255 13.44 4.58 35.25
C SER A 255 13.82 3.23 35.86
N PHE A 256 14.81 2.56 35.27
CA PHE A 256 15.38 1.31 35.78
C PHE A 256 16.85 1.52 36.17
N ARG A 257 17.25 1.08 37.37
CA ARG A 257 18.63 1.23 37.86
C ARG A 257 19.40 -0.07 37.66
N LEU A 258 20.51 0.01 36.94
CA LEU A 258 21.49 -1.07 36.80
C LEU A 258 22.42 -1.08 38.03
N THR A 259 22.54 -2.23 38.67
CA THR A 259 23.44 -2.45 39.82
C THR A 259 24.81 -2.99 39.41
N SER A 260 24.94 -3.44 38.16
CA SER A 260 26.13 -4.07 37.59
C SER A 260 26.26 -3.69 36.11
N ARG A 261 27.43 -3.97 35.52
CA ARG A 261 27.69 -3.76 34.09
C ARG A 261 26.78 -4.64 33.24
N GLU A 262 26.72 -5.93 33.54
CA GLU A 262 25.74 -6.86 32.96
C GLU A 262 24.52 -6.93 33.87
N ALA A 263 23.33 -6.78 33.29
CA ALA A 263 22.07 -6.79 34.02
C ALA A 263 20.92 -7.24 33.11
N VAL A 264 19.77 -7.55 33.72
CA VAL A 264 18.56 -7.91 32.98
C VAL A 264 17.51 -6.83 33.23
N VAL A 265 17.04 -6.20 32.16
CA VAL A 265 15.97 -5.21 32.18
C VAL A 265 14.65 -5.94 32.01
N PRO A 266 13.76 -5.95 33.02
CA PRO A 266 12.43 -6.55 32.89
C PRO A 266 11.52 -5.57 32.16
N LEU A 267 10.99 -6.01 31.03
CA LEU A 267 9.94 -5.32 30.29
C LEU A 267 8.62 -6.05 30.49
N THR A 268 7.50 -5.34 30.45
CA THR A 268 6.16 -5.91 30.52
C THR A 268 5.36 -5.40 29.34
N LEU A 269 5.03 -6.32 28.44
CA LEU A 269 4.14 -6.08 27.30
C LEU A 269 2.73 -6.51 27.69
N VAL A 270 1.73 -5.87 27.08
CA VAL A 270 0.32 -6.23 27.27
C VAL A 270 -0.33 -6.48 25.91
N ASN A 271 -1.14 -7.52 25.86
CA ASN A 271 -2.04 -7.82 24.77
C ASN A 271 -3.46 -7.89 25.36
N ASP A 272 -4.26 -6.85 25.15
CA ASP A 272 -5.64 -6.77 25.64
C ASP A 272 -6.64 -7.50 24.73
N ARG A 273 -6.14 -8.19 23.70
CA ARG A 273 -6.92 -9.04 22.79
C ARG A 273 -7.18 -10.41 23.42
N ASP A 274 -8.16 -11.12 22.87
CA ASP A 274 -8.51 -12.49 23.25
C ASP A 274 -7.72 -13.57 22.49
N THR A 275 -6.88 -13.17 21.55
CA THR A 275 -6.02 -14.05 20.74
C THR A 275 -4.54 -13.77 20.94
N ASP A 276 -3.68 -14.75 20.65
CA ASP A 276 -2.23 -14.54 20.57
C ASP A 276 -1.89 -13.58 19.42
N VAL A 277 -0.83 -12.77 19.59
CA VAL A 277 -0.34 -11.82 18.57
C VAL A 277 1.17 -11.96 18.42
N ASP A 278 1.64 -12.12 17.18
CA ASP A 278 3.07 -12.09 16.88
C ASP A 278 3.55 -10.66 16.65
N VAL A 279 4.61 -10.26 17.35
CA VAL A 279 5.18 -8.90 17.27
C VAL A 279 6.69 -8.93 17.15
N ALA A 280 7.26 -7.84 16.64
CA ALA A 280 8.69 -7.58 16.66
C ALA A 280 9.01 -6.50 17.70
N LEU A 281 9.72 -6.87 18.77
CA LEU A 281 10.22 -5.93 19.78
C LEU A 281 11.57 -5.37 19.33
N ALA A 282 11.59 -4.09 18.95
CA ALA A 282 12.79 -3.32 18.65
C ALA A 282 13.26 -2.56 19.89
N LEU A 283 14.54 -2.66 20.19
CA LEU A 283 15.19 -2.02 21.34
C LEU A 283 16.38 -1.20 20.85
N GLU A 284 16.49 0.04 21.29
CA GLU A 284 17.56 0.94 20.86
C GLU A 284 18.12 1.78 22.02
N SER A 285 19.45 1.84 22.15
CA SER A 285 20.16 2.65 23.13
C SER A 285 21.64 2.84 22.77
N ASP A 286 22.12 4.09 22.79
CA ASP A 286 23.52 4.43 22.48
C ASP A 286 24.55 3.86 23.47
N LYS A 287 24.11 3.51 24.68
CA LYS A 287 24.97 3.16 25.82
C LYS A 287 24.75 1.75 26.34
N LEU A 288 23.96 0.94 25.63
CA LEU A 288 23.76 -0.48 25.94
C LEU A 288 24.23 -1.35 24.77
N ASP A 289 24.83 -2.47 25.14
CA ASP A 289 24.93 -3.63 24.26
C ASP A 289 23.83 -4.63 24.67
N PHE A 290 23.11 -5.17 23.70
CA PHE A 290 22.04 -6.15 23.93
C PHE A 290 22.57 -7.56 23.73
N ILE A 291 22.38 -8.43 24.71
CA ILE A 291 22.85 -9.82 24.65
C ILE A 291 21.76 -10.65 23.97
N THR A 292 22.05 -11.18 22.79
CA THR A 292 21.11 -12.03 22.05
C THR A 292 20.98 -13.42 22.70
N PRO A 293 19.93 -14.20 22.40
CA PRO A 293 19.80 -15.56 22.90
C PRO A 293 20.98 -16.49 22.56
N SER A 294 21.73 -16.20 21.49
CA SER A 294 22.95 -16.92 21.11
C SER A 294 24.19 -16.50 21.94
N GLY A 295 24.05 -15.52 22.83
CA GLY A 295 25.12 -14.95 23.64
C GLY A 295 25.93 -13.86 22.95
N ALA A 296 25.62 -13.50 21.70
CA ALA A 296 26.31 -12.42 21.00
C ALA A 296 25.81 -11.05 21.49
N ALA A 297 26.75 -10.14 21.77
CA ALA A 297 26.43 -8.75 22.11
C ALA A 297 26.23 -7.92 20.82
N VAL A 298 25.06 -7.29 20.69
CA VAL A 298 24.73 -6.39 19.58
C VAL A 298 24.67 -4.96 20.11
N THR A 299 25.49 -4.09 19.53
CA THR A 299 25.60 -2.70 19.98
C THR A 299 24.49 -1.84 19.40
N GLY A 300 23.89 -1.00 20.24
CA GLY A 300 23.03 0.10 19.78
C GLY A 300 21.58 -0.29 19.55
N ALA A 301 21.31 -1.32 18.75
CA ALA A 301 19.95 -1.73 18.42
C ALA A 301 19.81 -3.24 18.24
N THR A 302 18.66 -3.80 18.64
CA THR A 302 18.31 -5.20 18.38
C THR A 302 16.81 -5.34 18.12
N THR A 303 16.41 -6.44 17.47
CA THR A 303 15.01 -6.78 17.22
C THR A 303 14.76 -8.24 17.56
N MET A 304 13.67 -8.51 18.25
CA MET A 304 13.30 -9.84 18.74
C MET A 304 11.87 -10.16 18.35
N ALA A 305 11.64 -11.30 17.71
CA ALA A 305 10.30 -11.82 17.45
C ALA A 305 9.72 -12.43 18.74
N LEU A 306 8.48 -12.08 19.07
CA LEU A 306 7.78 -12.51 20.28
C LEU A 306 6.32 -12.82 19.94
N THR A 307 5.79 -13.88 20.54
CA THR A 307 4.34 -14.15 20.55
C THR A 307 3.77 -13.70 21.89
N LEU A 308 2.82 -12.76 21.87
CA LEU A 308 2.16 -12.23 23.04
C LEU A 308 0.82 -12.92 23.25
N SER A 309 0.71 -13.71 24.31
CA SER A 309 -0.58 -14.25 24.73
C SER A 309 -1.45 -13.21 25.41
N PRO A 310 -2.79 -13.38 25.41
CA PRO A 310 -3.72 -12.50 26.10
C PRO A 310 -3.28 -12.18 27.53
N GLY A 311 -3.27 -10.89 27.86
CA GLY A 311 -2.84 -10.34 29.13
C GLY A 311 -1.39 -9.83 29.14
N ARG A 312 -0.69 -10.01 30.27
CA ARG A 312 0.64 -9.43 30.50
C ARG A 312 1.74 -10.44 30.25
N THR A 313 2.69 -10.08 29.40
CA THR A 313 3.86 -10.91 29.07
C THR A 313 5.14 -10.24 29.57
N PRO A 314 5.82 -10.80 30.58
CA PRO A 314 7.12 -10.30 31.01
C PRO A 314 8.21 -10.72 30.02
N VAL A 315 9.02 -9.76 29.55
CA VAL A 315 10.14 -9.98 28.64
C VAL A 315 11.43 -9.59 29.36
N MET A 316 12.35 -10.54 29.48
CA MET A 316 13.63 -10.34 30.15
C MET A 316 14.70 -10.00 29.13
N VAL A 317 15.19 -8.76 29.13
CA VAL A 317 16.19 -8.29 28.17
C VAL A 317 17.57 -8.21 28.85
N PRO A 318 18.50 -9.14 28.56
CA PRO A 318 19.86 -9.04 29.06
C PRO A 318 20.64 -7.95 28.32
N VAL A 319 21.29 -7.06 29.08
CA VAL A 319 22.02 -5.89 28.57
C VAL A 319 23.37 -5.73 29.27
N GLU A 320 24.31 -5.10 28.57
CA GLU A 320 25.59 -4.65 29.12
C GLU A 320 25.72 -3.13 29.00
N ALA A 321 25.99 -2.47 30.13
CA ALA A 321 26.17 -1.02 30.19
C ALA A 321 27.57 -0.60 29.73
N ARG A 322 27.61 0.24 28.68
CA ARG A 322 28.87 0.76 28.11
C ARG A 322 29.38 2.00 28.84
N ALA A 323 28.50 2.72 29.52
CA ALA A 323 28.82 3.96 30.23
C ALA A 323 28.03 4.09 31.55
N SER A 324 28.51 4.98 32.39
CA SER A 324 27.82 5.46 33.60
C SER A 324 26.88 6.62 33.24
N GLY A 325 25.89 6.86 34.08
CA GLY A 325 24.94 7.96 33.95
C GLY A 325 23.53 7.48 33.62
N ASP A 326 22.68 8.44 33.27
CA ASP A 326 21.32 8.20 32.83
C ASP A 326 21.26 8.28 31.31
N PHE A 327 20.69 7.27 30.66
CA PHE A 327 20.53 7.23 29.22
C PHE A 327 19.20 6.57 28.83
N PRO A 328 18.62 6.94 27.67
CA PRO A 328 17.36 6.36 27.24
C PRO A 328 17.56 4.95 26.66
N LEU A 329 16.56 4.11 26.89
CA LEU A 329 16.27 2.88 26.16
C LEU A 329 14.95 3.10 25.43
N LEU A 330 14.99 3.21 24.11
CA LEU A 330 13.81 3.28 23.27
C LEU A 330 13.31 1.84 23.05
N ILE A 331 12.02 1.64 23.31
CA ILE A 331 11.35 0.36 23.20
C ILE A 331 10.20 0.56 22.22
N THR A 332 10.23 -0.17 21.12
CA THR A 332 9.20 -0.09 20.09
C THR A 332 8.70 -1.49 19.77
N VAL A 333 7.39 -1.70 19.90
CA VAL A 333 6.70 -2.89 19.41
C VAL A 333 6.23 -2.60 17.99
N ARG A 334 6.60 -3.48 17.05
CA ARG A 334 6.22 -3.38 15.63
C ARG A 334 5.48 -4.62 15.17
N SER A 335 4.79 -4.50 14.04
CA SER A 335 4.32 -5.65 13.27
C SER A 335 5.49 -6.60 12.91
N PRO A 336 5.22 -7.89 12.68
CA PRO A 336 6.23 -8.87 12.27
C PRO A 336 7.07 -8.44 11.05
N ASP A 337 6.47 -7.74 10.09
CA ASP A 337 7.15 -7.19 8.90
C ASP A 337 7.90 -5.87 9.17
N GLY A 338 7.79 -5.32 10.39
CA GLY A 338 8.48 -4.11 10.85
C GLY A 338 7.91 -2.80 10.31
N ARG A 339 6.80 -2.83 9.58
CA ARG A 339 6.21 -1.68 8.88
C ARG A 339 5.31 -0.83 9.77
N LEU A 340 4.48 -1.46 10.60
CA LEU A 340 3.60 -0.76 11.53
C LEU A 340 4.23 -0.67 12.91
N GLU A 341 4.29 0.55 13.45
CA GLU A 341 4.58 0.77 14.85
C GLU A 341 3.30 0.57 15.66
N VAL A 342 3.32 -0.41 16.55
CA VAL A 342 2.17 -0.80 17.39
C VAL A 342 2.17 0.03 18.67
N ALA A 343 3.32 0.11 19.33
CA ALA A 343 3.50 0.91 20.54
C ALA A 343 4.96 1.35 20.67
N SER A 344 5.22 2.51 21.24
CA SER A 344 6.58 2.93 21.62
C SER A 344 6.62 3.62 22.96
N THR A 345 7.71 3.39 23.70
CA THR A 345 7.97 4.06 24.98
C THR A 345 9.47 4.26 25.19
N ARG A 346 9.80 5.13 26.14
CA ARG A 346 11.18 5.43 26.53
C ARG A 346 11.38 5.12 28.00
N LEU A 347 12.25 4.17 28.28
CA LEU A 347 12.68 3.85 29.63
C LEU A 347 14.01 4.53 29.93
N THR A 348 14.14 5.22 31.07
CA THR A 348 15.42 5.80 31.49
C THR A 348 16.24 4.76 32.23
N VAL A 349 17.38 4.36 31.68
CA VAL A 349 18.29 3.42 32.33
C VAL A 349 19.38 4.20 33.07
N ARG A 350 19.51 3.92 34.37
CA ARG A 350 20.49 4.55 35.26
C ARG A 350 21.60 3.58 35.60
N SER A 351 22.82 3.88 35.18
CA SER A 351 24.02 3.09 35.46
C SER A 351 24.98 3.81 36.40
N THR A 352 25.33 3.17 37.52
CA THR A 352 26.33 3.70 38.47
C THR A 352 27.71 3.04 38.33
N PHE A 353 27.93 2.24 37.28
CA PHE A 353 29.21 1.55 37.07
C PHE A 353 30.32 2.57 36.78
N PRO A 354 31.48 2.57 37.47
CA PRO A 354 32.54 3.56 37.25
C PRO A 354 33.14 3.42 35.84
N SER A 355 33.28 4.54 35.13
CA SER A 355 33.94 4.56 33.83
C SER A 355 35.39 4.07 33.98
N GLY A 356 35.80 3.05 33.20
CA GLY A 356 37.12 2.43 33.30
C GLY A 356 38.30 3.40 33.09
N VAL A 357 38.03 4.55 32.48
CA VAL A 357 38.96 5.67 32.32
C VAL A 357 39.42 6.22 33.67
N GLY A 358 38.53 6.29 34.67
CA GLY A 358 38.88 6.74 36.02
C GLY A 358 39.92 5.84 36.68
N PHE A 359 39.80 4.53 36.50
CA PHE A 359 40.78 3.58 37.03
C PHE A 359 42.15 3.71 36.37
N LEU A 360 42.21 3.88 35.04
CA LEU A 360 43.47 4.10 34.32
C LEU A 360 44.15 5.41 34.74
N LEU A 361 43.38 6.49 34.91
CA LEU A 361 43.89 7.76 35.40
C LEU A 361 44.38 7.65 36.85
N SER A 362 43.65 6.98 37.73
CA SER A 362 44.07 6.77 39.12
C SER A 362 45.29 5.86 39.22
N ALA A 363 45.36 4.79 38.43
CA ALA A 363 46.52 3.91 38.37
C ALA A 363 47.75 4.63 37.80
N GLY A 364 47.58 5.41 36.72
CA GLY A 364 48.64 6.23 36.14
C GLY A 364 49.13 7.32 37.10
N ALA A 365 48.21 8.04 37.75
CA ALA A 365 48.54 9.03 38.77
C ALA A 365 49.23 8.38 39.98
N GLY A 366 48.78 7.20 40.41
CA GLY A 366 49.40 6.43 41.49
C GLY A 366 50.82 5.98 41.13
N LEU A 367 51.03 5.50 39.91
CA LEU A 367 52.34 5.10 39.40
C LEU A 367 53.29 6.30 39.32
N PHE A 368 52.79 7.43 38.80
CA PHE A 368 53.53 8.69 38.76
C PHE A 368 53.92 9.17 40.16
N LEU A 369 52.98 9.14 41.11
CA LEU A 369 53.23 9.53 42.49
C LEU A 369 54.28 8.63 43.15
N ALA A 370 54.20 7.31 42.92
CA ALA A 370 55.17 6.34 43.43
C ALA A 370 56.58 6.57 42.85
N LEU A 371 56.68 6.79 41.54
CA LEU A 371 57.93 7.14 40.85
C LEU A 371 58.52 8.45 41.37
N TRP A 372 57.67 9.46 41.56
CA TRP A 372 58.06 10.76 42.10
C TRP A 372 58.60 10.63 43.54
N TRP A 373 57.89 9.90 44.41
CA TRP A 373 58.30 9.69 45.80
C TRP A 373 59.63 8.95 45.89
N ALA A 374 59.81 7.89 45.09
CA ALA A 374 61.05 7.13 45.03
C ALA A 374 62.25 7.98 44.53
N ARG A 375 62.01 8.91 43.60
CA ARG A 375 63.03 9.85 43.12
C ARG A 375 63.38 10.89 44.18
N HIS A 376 62.37 11.49 44.82
CA HIS A 376 62.55 12.53 45.83
C HIS A 376 63.31 12.04 47.08
N TRP A 377 63.00 10.83 47.56
CA TRP A 377 63.73 10.21 48.68
C TRP A 377 65.20 9.89 48.35
N ARG A 378 65.51 9.58 47.09
CA ARG A 378 66.90 9.33 46.64
C ARG A 378 67.73 10.61 46.58
N THR A 379 67.15 11.74 46.20
CA THR A 379 67.87 13.04 46.23
C THR A 379 68.04 13.58 47.64
N ALA A 380 67.06 13.43 48.54
CA ALA A 380 67.18 13.87 49.93
C ALA A 380 68.28 13.12 50.73
N ARG A 381 68.71 11.94 50.29
CA ARG A 381 69.85 11.21 50.88
C ARG A 381 71.22 11.67 50.37
N ARG A 382 71.31 12.45 49.27
CA ARG A 382 72.58 12.94 48.72
C ARG A 382 73.03 14.31 49.24
N ASP A 383 72.14 15.10 49.84
CA ASP A 383 72.47 16.44 50.37
C ASP A 383 72.90 16.50 51.85
N ARG A 384 73.36 15.39 52.43
CA ARG A 384 74.00 15.37 53.77
C ARG A 384 75.53 15.36 53.74
N ARG A 385 76.16 15.88 52.69
CA ARG A 385 77.63 16.03 52.62
C ARG A 385 78.07 17.38 52.09
N LEU A 386 77.70 18.47 52.76
CA LEU A 386 78.44 19.75 52.68
C LEU A 386 78.35 20.50 54.02
N VAL A 387 79.29 20.24 54.92
CA VAL A 387 79.75 21.22 55.93
C VAL A 387 81.27 21.06 56.05
N PRO A 388 82.09 22.05 55.65
CA PRO A 388 83.51 22.08 56.00
C PRO A 388 83.70 22.61 57.44
N PRO A 389 84.75 22.16 58.18
CA PRO A 389 85.02 22.66 59.53
C PRO A 389 85.65 24.07 59.51
N PRO A 390 85.43 24.90 60.55
CA PRO A 390 86.02 26.23 60.64
C PRO A 390 87.48 26.22 61.14
N ALA A 391 88.30 27.00 60.44
CA ALA A 391 89.64 27.56 60.70
C ALA A 391 90.75 26.63 61.20
#